data_AF-A0A838PA03-F1
#
_entry.id   AF-A0A838PA03-F1
#
_cell.length_a   1.000
_cell.length_b   1.000
_cell.length_c   1.000
_cell.angle_alpha   90.00
_cell.angle_beta   90.00
_cell.angle_gamma   90.00
#
_symmetry.space_group_name_H-M   'P 1'
#
loop_
_entity.id
_entity.type
_entity.pdbx_description
1 polymer ?
#
loop_
_entity_poly.entity_id
_entity_poly.type
_entity_poly.pdbx_seq_one_letter_code
_entity_poly.pdbx_strand_id
1 'polypeptide(L)'
;MNRSQSQSPIKTIALGSDRAAKIMAVRACVARVASIDPSWAEANVVARAVSTNAPVMPLTDWELMQGARERALAVRDLLRGQRLEAEIYVGLEGGFHSISIEGEWHTFLRGWAYASDGKNGTFGASPSISVPDALAKKVIEGRRELGLVIDEFSGKRPGSTAGQLRRGGSDIRSREGAWGVLSRNLVTRSLSFELALIAAFAPFYNPELYQDL
;
A
#
# COMPACT_ATOMS: atom_id res chain seq x y z
N MET A 1 15.60 -43.42 11.14
CA MET A 1 16.22 -42.08 11.17
C MET A 1 15.15 -41.06 10.84
N ASN A 2 14.45 -40.53 11.84
CA ASN A 2 13.51 -39.43 11.66
C ASN A 2 14.32 -38.14 11.52
N ARG A 3 14.39 -37.58 10.30
CA ARG A 3 14.80 -36.19 10.14
C ARG A 3 13.69 -35.35 10.76
N SER A 4 13.92 -34.85 11.97
CA SER A 4 13.13 -33.75 12.51
C SER A 4 13.30 -32.59 11.54
N GLN A 5 12.28 -32.34 10.73
CA GLN A 5 12.15 -31.07 10.02
C GLN A 5 12.03 -30.03 11.13
N SER A 6 13.14 -29.34 11.44
CA SER A 6 13.07 -28.12 12.23
C SER A 6 12.27 -27.13 11.41
N GLN A 7 10.99 -26.95 11.75
CA GLN A 7 10.19 -25.88 11.16
C GLN A 7 10.92 -24.57 11.43
N SER A 8 11.31 -23.86 10.36
CA SER A 8 11.80 -22.49 10.50
C SER A 8 10.75 -21.66 11.25
N PRO A 9 11.16 -20.74 12.13
CA PRO A 9 10.21 -19.90 12.85
C PRO A 9 9.31 -19.17 11.84
N ILE A 10 8.00 -19.19 12.12
CA ILE A 10 7.00 -18.54 11.28
C ILE A 10 7.26 -17.04 11.26
N LYS A 11 7.49 -16.46 10.07
CA LYS A 11 7.68 -15.02 9.93
C LYS A 11 6.39 -14.29 10.27
N THR A 12 6.44 -13.33 11.17
CA THR A 12 5.35 -12.41 11.49
C THR A 12 5.59 -11.07 10.80
N ILE A 13 4.58 -10.61 10.07
CA ILE A 13 4.59 -9.34 9.36
C ILE A 13 3.48 -8.46 9.95
N ALA A 14 3.88 -7.39 10.61
CA ALA A 14 2.96 -6.43 11.22
C ALA A 14 2.63 -5.30 10.25
N LEU A 15 1.35 -5.07 9.98
CA LEU A 15 0.88 -4.01 9.08
C LEU A 15 0.18 -2.90 9.87
N GLY A 16 0.66 -1.66 9.72
CA GLY A 16 0.04 -0.44 10.24
C GLY A 16 -1.20 0.03 9.46
N SER A 17 -2.11 -0.91 9.19
CA SER A 17 -3.45 -0.65 8.67
C SER A 17 -4.36 -1.87 8.84
N ASP A 18 -5.64 -1.63 9.09
CA ASP A 18 -6.71 -2.63 9.10
C ASP A 18 -7.51 -2.69 7.78
N ARG A 19 -7.12 -1.90 6.77
CA ARG A 19 -7.87 -1.78 5.51
C ARG A 19 -7.68 -3.04 4.66
N ALA A 20 -8.78 -3.66 4.23
CA ALA A 20 -8.78 -4.92 3.48
C ALA A 20 -7.84 -4.91 2.25
N ALA A 21 -7.85 -3.83 1.44
CA ALA A 21 -6.97 -3.73 0.27
C ALA A 21 -5.47 -3.75 0.62
N LYS A 22 -5.08 -3.16 1.75
CA LYS A 22 -3.69 -3.14 2.24
C LYS A 22 -3.28 -4.51 2.80
N ILE A 23 -4.19 -5.18 3.53
CA ILE A 23 -3.98 -6.55 4.03
C ILE A 23 -3.79 -7.53 2.86
N MET A 24 -4.65 -7.44 1.84
CA MET A 24 -4.54 -8.28 0.65
C MET A 24 -3.22 -8.04 -0.10
N ALA A 25 -2.78 -6.79 -0.22
CA ALA A 25 -1.49 -6.47 -0.84
C ALA A 25 -0.31 -7.15 -0.12
N VAL A 26 -0.28 -7.12 1.22
CA VAL A 26 0.74 -7.83 2.00
C VAL A 26 0.69 -9.33 1.76
N ARG A 27 -0.50 -9.94 1.81
CA ARG A 27 -0.65 -11.38 1.56
C ARG A 27 -0.23 -11.78 0.14
N ALA A 28 -0.57 -10.99 -0.86
CA ALA A 28 -0.17 -11.24 -2.25
C ALA A 28 1.34 -11.09 -2.44
N CYS A 29 1.96 -10.07 -1.82
CA CYS A 29 3.41 -9.91 -1.81
C CYS A 29 4.11 -11.11 -1.17
N VAL A 30 3.65 -11.53 0.01
CA VAL A 30 4.17 -12.73 0.72
C VAL A 30 4.06 -13.97 -0.18
N ALA A 31 2.92 -14.18 -0.83
CA ALA A 31 2.73 -15.33 -1.73
C ALA A 31 3.71 -15.31 -2.91
N ARG A 32 4.01 -14.14 -3.48
CA ARG A 32 5.04 -14.03 -4.54
C ARG A 32 6.43 -14.32 -4.01
N VAL A 33 6.80 -13.77 -2.85
CA VAL A 33 8.11 -14.07 -2.24
C VAL A 33 8.22 -15.55 -1.90
N ALA A 34 7.15 -16.17 -1.41
CA ALA A 34 7.10 -17.60 -1.12
C ALA A 34 7.34 -18.50 -2.34
N SER A 35 7.11 -18.00 -3.56
CA SER A 35 7.41 -18.75 -4.78
C SER A 35 8.91 -18.90 -5.07
N ILE A 36 9.74 -18.04 -4.47
CA ILE A 36 11.21 -18.09 -4.59
C ILE A 36 11.91 -18.45 -3.26
N ASP A 37 11.27 -18.21 -2.13
CA ASP A 37 11.73 -18.58 -0.78
C ASP A 37 10.57 -19.21 0.02
N PRO A 38 10.47 -20.55 0.06
CA PRO A 38 9.39 -21.25 0.75
C PRO A 38 9.27 -20.94 2.25
N SER A 39 10.29 -20.35 2.89
CA SER A 39 10.22 -19.95 4.31
C SER A 39 9.18 -18.85 4.59
N TRP A 40 8.66 -18.21 3.55
CA TRP A 40 7.59 -17.22 3.63
C TRP A 40 6.19 -17.78 3.48
N ALA A 41 6.03 -19.06 3.09
CA ALA A 41 4.73 -19.64 2.77
C ALA A 41 3.73 -19.58 3.95
N GLU A 42 4.23 -19.75 5.17
CA GLU A 42 3.44 -19.75 6.40
C GLU A 42 3.48 -18.38 7.11
N ALA A 43 3.96 -17.31 6.46
CA ALA A 43 4.11 -16.02 7.13
C ALA A 43 2.76 -15.47 7.63
N ASN A 44 2.73 -15.10 8.90
CA ASN A 44 1.56 -14.57 9.58
C ASN A 44 1.47 -13.05 9.41
N VAL A 45 0.32 -12.55 8.93
CA VAL A 45 0.09 -11.12 8.77
C VAL A 45 -0.78 -10.58 9.92
N VAL A 46 -0.18 -9.73 10.76
CA VAL A 46 -0.83 -9.09 11.90
C VAL A 46 -1.16 -7.64 11.56
N ALA A 47 -2.41 -7.38 11.19
CA ALA A 47 -2.90 -6.04 10.87
C ALA A 47 -3.39 -5.29 12.12
N ARG A 48 -3.01 -4.01 12.26
CA ARG A 48 -3.48 -3.11 13.31
C ARG A 48 -3.80 -1.75 12.73
N ALA A 49 -4.95 -1.19 13.11
CA ALA A 49 -5.22 0.22 12.85
C ALA A 49 -4.25 1.08 13.68
N VAL A 50 -3.66 2.09 13.05
CA VAL A 50 -2.74 3.04 13.69
C VAL A 50 -3.04 4.45 13.20
N SER A 51 -2.84 5.42 14.08
CA SER A 51 -2.92 6.84 13.76
C SER A 51 -1.55 7.37 13.33
N THR A 52 -1.55 8.31 12.39
CA THR A 52 -0.35 8.99 11.90
C THR A 52 -0.60 10.48 11.81
N ASN A 53 0.47 11.27 11.73
CA ASN A 53 0.36 12.72 11.51
C ASN A 53 0.27 13.06 10.02
N ALA A 54 0.44 12.06 9.14
CA ALA A 54 0.26 12.20 7.71
C ALA A 54 -1.10 12.85 7.35
N PRO A 55 -1.13 13.80 6.40
CA PRO A 55 -2.37 14.38 5.91
C PRO A 55 -3.35 13.31 5.40
N VAL A 56 -4.65 13.61 5.49
CA VAL A 56 -5.70 12.72 4.95
C VAL A 56 -5.52 12.46 3.46
N MET A 57 -4.99 13.44 2.72
CA MET A 57 -4.63 13.32 1.31
C MET A 57 -3.19 13.84 1.10
N PRO A 58 -2.17 12.98 1.15
CA PRO A 58 -0.79 13.35 0.82
C PRO A 58 -0.68 13.75 -0.66
N LEU A 59 0.07 14.82 -0.94
CA LEU A 59 0.21 15.43 -2.27
C LEU A 59 1.64 15.42 -2.80
N THR A 60 2.60 15.00 -1.97
CA THR A 60 4.01 14.89 -2.30
C THR A 60 4.57 13.52 -1.94
N ASP A 61 5.65 13.11 -2.63
CA ASP A 61 6.36 11.87 -2.25
C ASP A 61 6.90 11.93 -0.83
N TRP A 62 7.33 13.10 -0.37
CA TRP A 62 7.80 13.26 1.01
C TRP A 62 6.70 12.91 2.03
N GLU A 63 5.49 13.44 1.86
CA GLU A 63 4.36 13.13 2.75
C GLU A 63 3.94 11.66 2.65
N LEU A 64 3.97 11.09 1.45
CA LEU A 64 3.65 9.67 1.23
C LEU A 64 4.66 8.76 1.91
N MET A 65 5.96 8.99 1.70
CA MET A 65 7.03 8.21 2.31
C MET A 65 7.02 8.36 3.83
N GLN A 66 6.86 9.58 4.33
CA GLN A 66 6.76 9.84 5.76
C GLN A 66 5.55 9.14 6.37
N GLY A 67 4.38 9.21 5.75
CA GLY A 67 3.18 8.50 6.21
C GLY A 67 3.35 6.98 6.22
N ALA A 68 3.95 6.41 5.17
CA ALA A 68 4.25 4.98 5.13
C ALA A 68 5.20 4.58 6.27
N ARG A 69 6.26 5.36 6.51
CA ARG A 69 7.19 5.11 7.61
C ARG A 69 6.52 5.24 8.99
N GLU A 70 5.76 6.30 9.21
CA GLU A 70 5.04 6.53 10.47
C GLU A 70 4.10 5.37 10.80
N ARG A 71 3.38 4.83 9.81
CA ARG A 71 2.50 3.66 10.02
C ARG A 71 3.27 2.43 10.47
N ALA A 72 4.42 2.15 9.86
CA ALA A 72 5.26 1.01 10.21
C ALA A 72 5.80 1.14 11.65
N LEU A 73 6.27 2.33 12.01
CA LEU A 73 6.78 2.61 13.35
C LEU A 73 5.66 2.57 14.40
N ALA A 74 4.48 3.11 14.09
CA ALA A 74 3.35 3.09 14.99
C ALA A 74 2.87 1.67 15.29
N VAL A 75 2.82 0.77 14.29
CA VAL A 75 2.44 -0.62 14.53
C VAL A 75 3.52 -1.36 15.32
N ARG A 76 4.81 -1.07 15.07
CA ARG A 76 5.92 -1.60 15.87
C ARG A 76 5.77 -1.24 17.33
N ASP A 77 5.57 0.05 17.62
CA ASP A 77 5.49 0.55 18.98
C ASP A 77 4.24 0.01 19.70
N LEU A 78 3.13 -0.14 18.98
CA LEU A 78 1.92 -0.79 19.49
C LEU A 78 2.15 -2.25 19.88
N LEU A 79 2.82 -3.04 19.03
CA LEU A 79 3.15 -4.44 19.31
C LEU A 79 4.12 -4.56 20.49
N ARG A 80 5.16 -3.72 20.53
CA ARG A 80 6.12 -3.69 21.66
C ARG A 80 5.43 -3.38 22.98
N GLY A 81 4.48 -2.45 23.00
CA GLY A 81 3.64 -2.16 24.17
C GLY A 81 2.83 -3.37 24.65
N GLN A 82 2.54 -4.32 23.77
CA GLN A 82 1.84 -5.57 24.06
C GLN A 82 2.79 -6.75 24.34
N ARG A 83 4.12 -6.49 24.42
CA ARG A 83 5.16 -7.52 24.52
C ARG A 83 5.12 -8.52 23.36
N LEU A 84 4.72 -8.05 22.19
CA LEU A 84 4.75 -8.77 20.93
C LEU A 84 5.82 -8.16 20.02
N GLU A 85 6.41 -9.00 19.18
CA GLU A 85 7.34 -8.57 18.14
C GLU A 85 6.94 -9.19 16.80
N ALA A 86 7.39 -8.55 15.73
CA ALA A 86 7.29 -9.04 14.37
C ALA A 86 8.66 -8.91 13.69
N GLU A 87 8.93 -9.81 12.75
CA GLU A 87 10.15 -9.80 11.95
C GLU A 87 10.15 -8.65 10.94
N ILE A 88 8.97 -8.24 10.46
CA ILE A 88 8.83 -7.12 9.52
C ILE A 88 7.66 -6.23 9.93
N TYR A 89 7.91 -4.94 10.06
CA TYR A 89 6.91 -3.89 10.27
C TYR A 89 6.68 -3.12 8.98
N VAL A 90 5.42 -2.99 8.58
CA VAL A 90 5.00 -2.49 7.29
C VAL A 90 4.05 -1.32 7.43
N GLY A 91 4.29 -0.28 6.66
CA GLY A 91 3.36 0.81 6.48
C GLY A 91 3.17 1.12 5.00
N LEU A 92 1.95 1.53 4.65
CA LEU A 92 1.52 1.80 3.29
C LEU A 92 0.79 3.13 3.26
N GLU A 93 1.15 4.01 2.33
CA GLU A 93 0.47 5.29 2.13
C GLU A 93 0.21 5.55 0.65
N GLY A 94 -0.93 6.13 0.30
CA GLY A 94 -1.29 6.41 -1.08
C GLY A 94 -1.92 7.79 -1.22
N GLY A 95 -1.63 8.45 -2.33
CA GLY A 95 -2.02 9.83 -2.56
C GLY A 95 -1.50 10.32 -3.89
N PHE A 96 -1.26 11.62 -4.01
CA PHE A 96 -0.77 12.22 -5.23
C PHE A 96 0.71 12.55 -5.18
N HIS A 97 1.30 12.60 -6.36
CA HIS A 97 2.61 13.19 -6.63
C HIS A 97 2.44 14.07 -7.86
N SER A 98 2.91 15.31 -7.81
CA SER A 98 2.84 16.23 -8.94
C SER A 98 4.23 16.75 -9.30
N ILE A 99 4.52 16.81 -10.60
CA ILE A 99 5.77 17.36 -11.14
C ILE A 99 5.44 18.36 -12.23
N SER A 100 6.24 19.43 -12.34
CA SER A 100 6.11 20.41 -13.42
C SER A 100 7.16 20.17 -14.49
N ILE A 101 6.73 20.10 -15.75
CA ILE A 101 7.60 20.05 -16.93
C ILE A 101 7.22 21.22 -17.82
N GLU A 102 8.18 22.10 -18.12
CA GLU A 102 7.96 23.28 -18.98
C GLU A 102 6.78 24.18 -18.51
N GLY A 103 6.51 24.22 -17.21
CA GLY A 103 5.41 25.00 -16.62
C GLY A 103 4.05 24.30 -16.62
N GLU A 104 3.93 23.10 -17.19
CA GLU A 104 2.74 22.26 -17.10
C GLU A 104 2.83 21.31 -15.90
N TRP A 105 1.76 21.25 -15.09
CA TRP A 105 1.69 20.35 -13.95
C TRP A 105 1.12 18.99 -14.34
N HIS A 106 1.88 17.93 -14.08
CA HIS A 106 1.44 16.55 -14.22
C HIS A 106 1.19 15.92 -12.86
N THR A 107 -0.06 15.57 -12.56
CA THR A 107 -0.45 14.90 -11.32
C THR A 107 -0.59 13.40 -11.54
N PHE A 108 -0.03 12.62 -10.63
CA PHE A 108 -0.07 11.16 -10.63
C PHE A 108 -0.64 10.63 -9.33
N LEU A 109 -1.40 9.54 -9.41
CA LEU A 109 -1.75 8.70 -8.27
C LEU A 109 -0.60 7.72 -8.04
N ARG A 110 -0.09 7.67 -6.80
CA ARG A 110 1.04 6.83 -6.39
C ARG A 110 0.82 6.30 -4.97
N GLY A 111 1.43 5.16 -4.65
CA GLY A 111 1.55 4.64 -3.30
C GLY A 111 3.00 4.34 -2.94
N TRP A 112 3.30 4.43 -1.65
CA TRP A 112 4.58 4.05 -1.06
C TRP A 112 4.37 2.99 0.02
N ALA A 113 5.33 2.08 0.09
CA ALA A 113 5.51 1.11 1.16
C ALA A 113 6.80 1.42 1.90
N TYR A 114 6.77 1.24 3.22
CA TYR A 114 7.96 1.17 4.05
C TYR A 114 7.96 -0.15 4.80
N ALA A 115 9.07 -0.88 4.74
CA ALA A 115 9.27 -2.15 5.43
C ALA A 115 10.51 -2.04 6.33
N SER A 116 10.43 -2.54 7.56
CA SER A 116 11.53 -2.46 8.53
C SER A 116 11.62 -3.73 9.37
N ASP A 117 12.83 -4.20 9.66
CA ASP A 117 13.10 -5.26 10.64
C ASP A 117 13.16 -4.74 12.10
N GLY A 118 12.82 -3.46 12.30
CA GLY A 118 12.93 -2.77 13.59
C GLY A 118 14.26 -2.05 13.82
N LYS A 119 15.27 -2.28 12.98
CA LYS A 119 16.58 -1.60 12.98
C LYS A 119 16.77 -0.79 11.69
N ASN A 120 16.73 -1.48 10.56
CA ASN A 120 16.85 -0.92 9.22
C ASN A 120 15.48 -0.88 8.56
N GLY A 121 15.31 -0.01 7.57
CA GLY A 121 14.06 -0.02 6.82
C GLY A 121 14.18 0.65 5.47
N THR A 122 13.37 0.17 4.56
CA THR A 122 13.49 0.42 3.13
C THR A 122 12.15 0.78 2.52
N PHE A 123 12.23 1.55 1.44
CA PHE A 123 11.06 2.04 0.73
C PHE A 123 10.87 1.30 -0.59
N GLY A 124 9.62 1.14 -0.97
CA GLY A 124 9.23 0.72 -2.30
C GLY A 124 8.05 1.55 -2.78
N ALA A 125 8.05 1.92 -4.06
CA ALA A 125 6.98 2.70 -4.67
C ALA A 125 6.12 1.80 -5.55
N SER A 126 4.82 2.08 -5.60
CA SER A 126 3.95 1.54 -6.63
C SER A 126 4.28 2.19 -7.99
N PRO A 127 3.76 1.63 -9.09
CA PRO A 127 3.62 2.39 -10.33
C PRO A 127 2.82 3.68 -10.11
N SER A 128 2.87 4.56 -11.11
CA SER A 128 2.08 5.79 -11.16
C SER A 128 1.05 5.72 -12.28
N ILE A 129 -0.11 6.35 -12.08
CA ILE A 129 -1.08 6.59 -13.16
C ILE A 129 -1.44 8.06 -13.20
N SER A 130 -1.48 8.64 -14.40
CA SER A 130 -1.86 10.04 -14.60
C SER A 130 -3.30 10.28 -14.11
N VAL A 131 -3.46 11.37 -13.38
CA VAL A 131 -4.75 11.82 -12.86
C VAL A 131 -5.26 12.93 -13.77
N PRO A 132 -6.49 12.84 -14.30
CA PRO A 132 -7.07 13.93 -15.07
C PRO A 132 -7.10 15.24 -14.27
N ASP A 133 -6.73 16.37 -14.87
CA ASP A 133 -6.64 17.68 -14.19
C ASP A 133 -7.93 18.06 -13.48
N ALA A 134 -9.07 17.81 -14.10
CA ALA A 134 -10.39 18.09 -13.51
C ALA A 134 -10.61 17.32 -12.20
N LEU A 135 -10.01 16.12 -12.07
CA LEU A 135 -10.05 15.33 -10.84
C LEU A 135 -9.02 15.86 -9.84
N ALA A 136 -7.79 16.10 -10.29
CA ALA A 136 -6.71 16.62 -9.45
C ALA A 136 -7.12 17.94 -8.77
N LYS A 137 -7.66 18.90 -9.55
CA LYS A 137 -8.16 20.19 -9.04
C LYS A 137 -9.24 20.02 -7.97
N LYS A 138 -10.22 19.14 -8.20
CA LYS A 138 -11.28 18.87 -7.20
C LYS A 138 -10.76 18.34 -5.87
N VAL A 139 -9.70 17.53 -5.90
CA VAL A 139 -9.09 16.97 -4.69
C VAL A 139 -8.20 18.02 -4.01
N ILE A 140 -7.31 18.65 -4.77
CA ILE A 140 -6.28 19.56 -4.27
C ILE A 140 -6.91 20.90 -3.84
N GLU A 141 -7.56 21.60 -4.75
CA GLU A 141 -8.15 22.93 -4.50
C GLU A 141 -9.39 22.82 -3.62
N GLY A 142 -10.20 21.78 -3.87
CA GLY A 142 -11.42 21.52 -3.09
C GLY A 142 -11.16 20.96 -1.69
N ARG A 143 -9.91 20.56 -1.36
CA ARG A 143 -9.53 19.86 -0.12
C ARG A 143 -10.45 18.67 0.19
N ARG A 144 -10.84 17.93 -0.86
CA ARG A 144 -11.80 16.83 -0.76
C ARG A 144 -11.08 15.49 -0.71
N GLU A 145 -11.66 14.54 0.01
CA GLU A 145 -11.18 13.16 0.00
C GLU A 145 -11.29 12.55 -1.41
N LEU A 146 -10.20 11.93 -1.86
CA LEU A 146 -10.11 11.29 -3.18
C LEU A 146 -11.24 10.28 -3.43
N GLY A 147 -11.64 9.51 -2.42
CA GLY A 147 -12.73 8.54 -2.53
C GLY A 147 -14.05 9.18 -2.95
N LEU A 148 -14.42 10.30 -2.31
CA LEU A 148 -15.65 11.03 -2.64
C LEU A 148 -15.61 11.64 -4.04
N VAL A 149 -14.45 12.17 -4.44
CA VAL A 149 -14.27 12.76 -5.78
C VAL A 149 -14.34 11.69 -6.86
N ILE A 150 -13.75 10.51 -6.63
CA ILE A 150 -13.77 9.37 -7.56
C ILE A 150 -15.18 8.82 -7.74
N ASP A 151 -15.97 8.72 -6.67
CA ASP A 151 -17.38 8.30 -6.73
C ASP A 151 -18.22 9.29 -7.57
N GLU A 152 -18.01 10.59 -7.39
CA GLU A 152 -18.68 11.62 -8.21
C GLU A 152 -18.25 11.54 -9.68
N PHE A 153 -16.96 11.32 -9.92
CA PHE A 153 -16.38 11.29 -11.27
C PHE A 153 -16.81 10.05 -12.06
N SER A 154 -16.95 8.90 -11.40
CA SER A 154 -17.41 7.65 -12.02
C SER A 154 -18.90 7.68 -12.35
N GLY A 155 -19.74 8.29 -11.51
CA GLY A 155 -21.19 8.40 -11.73
C GLY A 155 -21.61 9.33 -12.88
N LYS A 156 -20.72 10.18 -13.39
CA LYS A 156 -21.02 11.17 -14.45
C LYS A 156 -20.69 10.71 -15.87
N ARG A 157 -20.12 9.51 -16.09
CA ARG A 157 -19.75 9.04 -17.45
C ARG A 157 -20.87 8.22 -18.12
N PRO A 158 -21.27 8.53 -19.37
CA PRO A 158 -22.17 7.70 -20.17
C PRO A 158 -21.57 6.32 -20.42
N GLY A 159 -22.34 5.24 -20.19
CA GLY A 159 -21.85 3.85 -20.30
C GLY A 159 -21.04 3.36 -19.10
N SER A 160 -21.01 4.10 -17.98
CA SER A 160 -20.40 3.60 -16.75
C SER A 160 -21.20 2.43 -16.17
N THR A 161 -20.54 1.28 -16.02
CA THR A 161 -21.05 0.15 -15.22
C THR A 161 -21.21 0.51 -13.74
N ALA A 162 -20.68 1.66 -13.30
CA ALA A 162 -20.87 2.23 -11.96
C ALA A 162 -22.37 2.42 -11.60
N GLY A 163 -23.23 2.73 -12.60
CA GLY A 163 -24.68 2.80 -12.40
C GLY A 163 -25.35 1.43 -12.20
N GLN A 164 -24.84 0.38 -12.87
CA GLN A 164 -25.34 -1.01 -12.75
C GLN A 164 -24.80 -1.75 -11.51
N LEU A 165 -23.64 -1.32 -10.98
CA LEU A 165 -23.03 -1.84 -9.75
C LEU A 165 -23.67 -1.29 -8.46
N ARG A 166 -24.79 -0.57 -8.54
CA ARG A 166 -25.56 -0.09 -7.37
C ARG A 166 -26.15 -1.21 -6.50
N ARG A 167 -26.17 -2.47 -6.97
CA ARG A 167 -26.80 -3.60 -6.26
C ARG A 167 -25.83 -4.55 -5.55
N GLY A 168 -24.51 -4.31 -5.57
CA GLY A 168 -23.52 -5.25 -5.04
C GLY A 168 -22.46 -4.65 -4.13
N GLY A 169 -22.86 -4.22 -2.92
CA GLY A 169 -21.96 -4.10 -1.76
C GLY A 169 -20.94 -2.95 -1.75
N SER A 170 -20.84 -2.28 -0.60
CA SER A 170 -19.81 -1.27 -0.27
C SER A 170 -18.36 -1.77 -0.38
N ASP A 171 -18.14 -3.09 -0.43
CA ASP A 171 -16.80 -3.71 -0.42
C ASP A 171 -16.10 -3.77 -1.77
N ILE A 172 -16.81 -3.78 -2.90
CA ILE A 172 -16.15 -3.84 -4.22
C ILE A 172 -15.46 -2.49 -4.51
N ARG A 173 -16.14 -1.38 -4.21
CA ARG A 173 -15.55 -0.02 -4.34
C ARG A 173 -14.36 0.20 -3.39
N SER A 174 -14.40 -0.38 -2.19
CA SER A 174 -13.28 -0.28 -1.24
C SER A 174 -12.01 -1.00 -1.72
N ARG A 175 -12.16 -2.05 -2.55
CA ARG A 175 -11.06 -2.85 -3.12
C ARG A 175 -10.46 -2.24 -4.39
N GLU A 176 -11.28 -1.63 -5.25
CA GLU A 176 -10.83 -1.06 -6.53
C GLU A 176 -10.18 0.32 -6.35
N GLY A 177 -10.81 1.20 -5.57
CA GLY A 177 -10.32 2.57 -5.33
C GLY A 177 -10.13 3.42 -6.59
N ALA A 178 -9.39 4.52 -6.46
CA ALA A 178 -9.09 5.43 -7.58
C ALA A 178 -8.35 4.74 -8.74
N TRP A 179 -7.48 3.78 -8.41
CA TRP A 179 -6.77 2.93 -9.38
C TRP A 179 -7.71 2.20 -10.33
N GLY A 180 -8.76 1.56 -9.79
CA GLY A 180 -9.75 0.85 -10.60
C GLY A 180 -10.51 1.78 -11.56
N VAL A 181 -10.92 2.96 -11.08
CA VAL A 181 -11.64 3.94 -11.90
C VAL A 181 -10.78 4.53 -13.02
N LEU A 182 -9.50 4.79 -12.74
CA LEU A 182 -8.57 5.35 -13.73
C LEU A 182 -8.13 4.30 -14.77
N SER A 183 -7.95 3.05 -14.35
CA SER A 183 -7.40 1.97 -15.19
C SER A 183 -8.45 1.02 -15.78
N ARG A 184 -9.75 1.24 -15.53
CA ARG A 184 -10.83 0.29 -15.82
C ARG A 184 -10.57 -1.09 -15.18
N ASN A 185 -10.16 -1.08 -13.92
CA ASN A 185 -9.86 -2.26 -13.10
C ASN A 185 -8.70 -3.15 -13.60
N LEU A 186 -7.90 -2.70 -14.57
CA LEU A 186 -6.65 -3.37 -14.94
C LEU A 186 -5.62 -3.31 -13.81
N VAL A 187 -5.62 -2.21 -13.05
CA VAL A 187 -4.83 -2.06 -11.83
C VAL A 187 -5.76 -1.75 -10.67
N THR A 188 -5.75 -2.60 -9.65
CA THR A 188 -6.49 -2.38 -8.40
C THR A 188 -5.60 -1.71 -7.36
N ARG A 189 -6.21 -1.10 -6.34
CA ARG A 189 -5.46 -0.55 -5.19
C ARG A 189 -4.64 -1.61 -4.45
N SER A 190 -5.12 -2.86 -4.39
CA SER A 190 -4.36 -3.96 -3.80
C SER A 190 -3.11 -4.26 -4.62
N LEU A 191 -3.25 -4.38 -5.95
CA LEU A 191 -2.13 -4.66 -6.85
C LEU A 191 -1.09 -3.54 -6.85
N SER A 192 -1.51 -2.27 -6.80
CA SER A 192 -0.57 -1.15 -6.72
C SER A 192 0.30 -1.24 -5.46
N PHE A 193 -0.29 -1.57 -4.30
CA PHE A 193 0.47 -1.73 -3.07
C PHE A 193 1.27 -3.04 -3.02
N GLU A 194 0.80 -4.11 -3.65
CA GLU A 194 1.55 -5.35 -3.80
C GLU A 194 2.89 -5.09 -4.49
N LEU A 195 2.89 -4.33 -5.60
CA LEU A 195 4.12 -3.95 -6.30
C LEU A 195 5.04 -3.06 -5.46
N ALA A 196 4.47 -2.11 -4.70
CA ALA A 196 5.24 -1.29 -3.76
C ALA A 196 5.91 -2.14 -2.67
N LEU A 197 5.21 -3.15 -2.16
CA LEU A 197 5.71 -4.07 -1.13
C LEU A 197 6.79 -4.99 -1.66
N ILE A 198 6.64 -5.52 -2.88
CA ILE A 198 7.71 -6.33 -3.52
C ILE A 198 9.00 -5.50 -3.58
N ALA A 199 8.92 -4.25 -4.02
CA ALA A 199 10.09 -3.37 -4.04
C ALA A 199 10.66 -3.11 -2.63
N ALA A 200 9.81 -2.82 -1.64
CA ALA A 200 10.26 -2.59 -0.26
C ALA A 200 10.84 -3.85 0.39
N PHE A 201 10.36 -5.03 0.02
CA PHE A 201 10.77 -6.31 0.61
C PHE A 201 12.07 -6.86 0.00
N ALA A 202 12.62 -6.22 -1.04
CA ALA A 202 13.82 -6.71 -1.73
C ALA A 202 15.01 -7.02 -0.80
N PRO A 203 15.35 -6.21 0.21
CA PRO A 203 16.40 -6.56 1.19
C PRO A 203 16.09 -7.81 2.02
N PHE A 204 14.82 -8.14 2.23
CA PHE A 204 14.40 -9.25 3.09
C PHE A 204 14.41 -10.59 2.34
N TYR A 205 14.12 -10.60 1.04
CA TYR A 205 14.16 -11.82 0.22
C TYR A 205 15.42 -11.95 -0.64
N ASN A 206 16.27 -10.92 -0.68
CA ASN A 206 17.53 -10.92 -1.41
C ASN A 206 18.68 -10.28 -0.60
N PRO A 207 18.93 -10.73 0.65
CA PRO A 207 19.82 -10.05 1.58
C PRO A 207 21.27 -9.92 1.09
N GLU A 208 21.72 -10.81 0.20
CA GLU A 208 23.08 -10.80 -0.34
C GLU A 208 23.41 -9.53 -1.14
N LEU A 209 22.43 -8.90 -1.80
CA LEU A 209 22.63 -7.68 -2.58
C LEU A 209 22.42 -6.39 -1.79
N TYR A 210 22.01 -6.48 -0.53
CA TYR A 210 21.54 -5.35 0.27
C TYR A 210 22.27 -5.25 1.62
N GLN A 211 23.53 -5.71 1.68
CA GLN A 211 24.32 -5.73 2.93
C GLN A 211 24.70 -4.34 3.47
N ASP A 212 24.69 -3.31 2.60
CA ASP A 212 25.12 -1.94 2.93
C ASP A 212 23.95 -0.94 3.10
N LEU A 213 22.71 -1.42 3.26
CA LEU A 213 21.50 -0.60 3.46
C LEU A 213 21.18 -0.29 4.92
#